data_AF-A0A432HPX2-F1
#
_entry.id   AF-A0A432HPX2-F1
#
_cell.length_a   1.000
_cell.length_b   1.000
_cell.length_c   1.000
_cell.angle_alpha   90.00
_cell.angle_beta   90.00
_cell.angle_gamma   90.00
#
_symmetry.space_group_name_H-M   'P 1'
#
loop_
_entity.id
_entity.type
_entity.pdbx_description
1 polymer ?
#
loop_
_entity_poly.entity_id
_entity_poly.type
_entity_poly.pdbx_seq_one_letter_code
_entity_poly.pdbx_strand_id
1 'polypeptide(L)'
;MKLQEKMDAYKKEMQSQASREALDIMHQATETLRKSGILDQVVKVGDKAPAFSLENTSGDVISMTGLLSRGPLVLSFYRGKW
;
A
#
# COMPACT_ATOMS: atom_id res chain seq x y z
N MET A 1 3.32 -20.41 -14.20
CA MET A 1 2.58 -19.96 -12.99
C MET A 1 2.43 -18.46 -13.02
N LYS A 2 1.21 -17.96 -12.78
CA LYS A 2 0.89 -16.52 -12.71
C LYS A 2 1.39 -15.94 -11.38
N LEU A 3 1.59 -14.62 -11.32
CA LEU A 3 2.07 -13.94 -10.11
C LEU A 3 1.12 -14.18 -8.92
N GLN A 4 -0.19 -14.15 -9.15
CA GLN A 4 -1.20 -14.38 -8.12
C GLN A 4 -1.03 -15.74 -7.43
N GLU A 5 -0.80 -16.80 -8.20
CA GLU A 5 -0.60 -18.15 -7.66
C GLU A 5 0.64 -18.24 -6.75
N LYS A 6 1.71 -17.51 -7.09
CA LYS A 6 2.91 -17.42 -6.24
C LYS A 6 2.63 -16.66 -4.94
N MET A 7 1.85 -15.58 -5.01
CA MET A 7 1.50 -14.79 -3.83
C MET A 7 0.61 -15.57 -2.86
N ASP A 8 -0.36 -16.32 -3.38
CA ASP A 8 -1.26 -17.12 -2.57
C ASP A 8 -0.52 -18.27 -1.88
N ALA A 9 0.40 -18.92 -2.59
CA ALA A 9 1.27 -19.97 -2.03
C ALA A 9 2.15 -19.42 -0.90
N TYR A 10 2.83 -18.28 -1.12
CA TYR A 10 3.67 -17.64 -0.12
C TYR A 10 2.88 -17.26 1.15
N LYS A 11 1.67 -16.71 0.97
CA LYS A 11 0.81 -16.36 2.11
C LYS A 11 0.42 -17.59 2.94
N LYS A 12 0.07 -18.68 2.27
CA LYS A 12 -0.28 -19.95 2.93
C LYS A 12 0.90 -20.52 3.72
N GLU A 13 2.10 -20.46 3.14
CA GLU A 13 3.32 -20.92 3.79
C GLU A 13 3.65 -20.09 5.04
N MET A 14 3.61 -18.76 4.95
CA MET A 14 3.81 -17.87 6.11
C MET A 14 2.82 -18.16 7.23
N GLN A 15 1.54 -18.37 6.91
CA GLN A 15 0.52 -18.66 7.92
C GLN A 15 0.75 -20.00 8.62
N SER A 16 1.28 -21.00 7.90
CA SER A 16 1.57 -22.32 8.49
C SER A 16 2.70 -22.32 9.52
N GLN A 17 3.58 -21.32 9.46
CA GLN A 17 4.73 -21.16 10.36
C GLN A 17 4.42 -20.30 11.59
N ALA A 18 3.31 -19.57 11.59
CA ALA A 18 2.90 -18.71 12.69
C ALA A 18 2.15 -19.49 13.78
N SER A 19 2.28 -19.08 15.04
CA SER A 19 1.43 -19.60 16.11
C SER A 19 -0.03 -19.18 15.88
N ARG A 20 -0.98 -20.00 16.36
CA ARG A 20 -2.41 -19.67 16.26
C ARG A 20 -2.74 -18.31 16.89
N GLU A 21 -2.16 -18.03 18.05
CA GLU A 21 -2.33 -16.76 18.75
C GLU A 21 -1.83 -15.56 17.93
N ALA A 22 -0.66 -15.66 17.29
CA ALA A 22 -0.14 -14.60 16.43
C ALA A 22 -1.04 -14.38 15.19
N LEU A 23 -1.56 -15.47 14.60
CA LEU A 23 -2.51 -15.38 13.50
C LEU A 23 -3.79 -14.67 13.92
N ASP A 24 -4.35 -15.03 15.08
CA ASP A 24 -5.58 -14.44 15.60
C ASP A 24 -5.42 -12.93 15.83
N ILE A 25 -4.29 -12.51 16.43
CA ILE A 25 -3.96 -11.08 16.59
C ILE A 25 -3.87 -10.37 15.25
N MET A 26 -3.17 -10.95 14.26
CA MET A 26 -3.04 -10.35 12.93
C MET A 26 -4.38 -10.23 12.21
N HIS A 27 -5.22 -11.27 12.29
CA HIS A 27 -6.55 -11.27 11.71
C HIS A 27 -7.45 -10.23 12.38
N GLN A 28 -7.44 -10.15 13.71
CA GLN A 28 -8.21 -9.17 14.47
C GLN A 28 -7.79 -7.73 14.15
N ALA A 29 -6.48 -7.46 14.07
CA ALA A 29 -5.96 -6.15 13.71
C ALA A 29 -6.41 -5.73 12.30
N THR A 30 -6.34 -6.66 11.34
CA THR A 30 -6.81 -6.44 9.96
C THR A 30 -8.30 -6.13 9.93
N GLU A 31 -9.10 -6.90 10.65
CA GLU A 31 -10.55 -6.71 10.69
C GLU A 31 -10.95 -5.40 11.39
N THR A 32 -10.18 -4.99 12.41
CA THR A 32 -10.35 -3.70 13.09
C THR A 32 -10.11 -2.54 12.13
N LEU A 33 -9.02 -2.61 11.34
CA LEU A 33 -8.73 -1.62 10.30
C LEU A 33 -9.82 -1.61 9.21
N ARG A 34 -10.34 -2.76 8.82
CA ARG A 34 -11.45 -2.83 7.85
C ARG A 34 -12.71 -2.15 8.38
N LYS A 35 -13.03 -2.35 9.66
CA LYS A 35 -14.20 -1.76 10.33
C LYS A 35 -14.06 -0.27 10.64
N SER A 36 -12.86 0.31 10.58
CA SER A 36 -12.66 1.74 10.86
C SER A 36 -13.16 2.66 9.73
N GLY A 37 -13.55 2.10 8.59
CA GLY A 37 -13.93 2.88 7.40
C GLY A 37 -12.73 3.44 6.63
N ILE A 38 -11.50 3.05 6.96
CA ILE A 38 -10.30 3.53 6.24
C ILE A 38 -10.32 3.20 4.74
N LEU A 39 -11.06 2.15 4.35
CA LEU A 39 -11.21 1.74 2.96
C LEU A 39 -12.18 2.62 2.17
N ASP A 40 -13.03 3.40 2.84
CA ASP A 40 -14.08 4.20 2.19
C ASP A 40 -13.49 5.37 1.40
N GLN A 41 -12.27 5.79 1.73
CA GLN A 41 -11.54 6.88 1.09
C GLN A 41 -10.48 6.39 0.09
N VAL A 42 -10.41 5.09 -0.18
CA VAL A 42 -9.42 4.53 -1.11
C VAL A 42 -9.81 4.87 -2.54
N VAL A 43 -8.87 5.50 -3.26
CA VAL A 43 -9.01 5.80 -4.69
C VAL A 43 -9.11 4.53 -5.51
N LYS A 44 -10.05 4.51 -6.47
CA LYS A 44 -10.32 3.38 -7.36
C LYS A 44 -9.69 3.60 -8.73
N VAL A 45 -9.63 2.54 -9.52
CA VAL A 45 -9.15 2.63 -10.91
C VAL A 45 -10.06 3.56 -11.70
N GLY A 46 -9.47 4.55 -12.36
CA GLY A 46 -10.17 5.57 -13.12
C GLY A 46 -10.46 6.86 -12.32
N ASP A 47 -10.33 6.83 -10.99
CA ASP A 47 -10.45 8.04 -10.19
C ASP A 47 -9.27 8.99 -10.43
N LYS A 48 -9.52 10.28 -10.28
CA LYS A 48 -8.44 11.27 -10.28
C LYS A 48 -7.57 11.07 -9.03
N ALA A 49 -6.28 10.85 -9.24
CA ALA A 49 -5.33 10.73 -8.15
C ALA A 49 -5.31 12.01 -7.27
N PRO A 50 -5.30 11.89 -5.93
CA PRO A 50 -5.20 13.04 -5.03
C PRO A 50 -3.88 13.79 -5.25
N ALA A 51 -3.95 15.11 -5.30
CA ALA A 51 -2.75 15.93 -5.38
C ALA A 51 -1.95 15.84 -4.06
N PHE A 52 -0.62 15.84 -4.18
CA PHE A 52 0.27 15.91 -3.02
C PHE A 52 1.37 16.95 -3.25
N SER A 53 1.89 17.44 -2.13
CA SER A 53 3.16 18.16 -2.03
C SER A 53 3.94 17.55 -0.88
N LEU A 54 5.11 16.98 -1.16
CA LEU A 54 5.94 16.27 -0.19
C LEU A 54 7.38 16.73 -0.30
N GLU A 55 8.09 16.72 0.83
CA GLU A 55 9.52 16.97 0.87
C GLU A 55 10.27 15.74 0.34
N ASN A 56 11.23 15.96 -0.56
CA ASN A 56 12.13 14.90 -1.01
C ASN A 56 13.29 14.70 -0.03
N THR A 57 14.19 13.75 -0.31
CA THR A 57 15.36 13.46 0.53
C THR A 57 16.38 14.61 0.60
N SER A 58 16.29 15.60 -0.29
CA SER A 58 17.14 16.78 -0.34
C SER A 58 16.54 17.98 0.39
N GLY A 59 15.31 17.86 0.91
CA GLY A 59 14.59 18.94 1.58
C GLY A 59 13.73 19.81 0.65
N ASP A 60 13.67 19.48 -0.64
CA ASP A 60 12.86 20.25 -1.59
C ASP A 60 11.42 19.75 -1.59
N VAL A 61 10.47 20.69 -1.55
CA VAL A 61 9.05 20.37 -1.71
C VAL A 61 8.75 20.11 -3.18
N ILE A 62 8.40 18.86 -3.49
CA ILE A 62 7.92 18.43 -4.80
C ILE A 62 6.40 18.34 -4.82
N SER A 63 5.76 18.84 -5.88
CA SER A 63 4.31 18.76 -6.07
C SER A 63 3.94 17.85 -7.23
N MET A 64 2.87 17.09 -7.08
CA MET A 64 2.35 16.21 -8.13
C MET A 64 2.02 16.99 -9.42
N THR A 65 1.40 18.17 -9.27
CA THR A 65 1.03 19.02 -10.41
C THR A 65 2.26 19.54 -11.15
N GLY A 66 3.33 19.91 -10.43
CA GLY A 66 4.60 20.34 -11.03
C GLY A 66 5.38 19.20 -11.68
N LEU A 67 5.18 17.96 -11.25
CA LEU A 67 5.74 16.78 -11.93
C LEU A 67 4.95 16.44 -13.19
N LEU A 68 3.62 16.43 -13.10
CA LEU A 68 2.73 16.14 -14.24
C LEU A 68 2.86 17.16 -15.38
N SER A 69 3.19 18.41 -15.10
CA SER A 69 3.44 19.41 -16.15
C SER A 69 4.69 19.11 -16.99
N ARG A 70 5.60 18.27 -16.49
CA ARG A 70 6.82 17.84 -17.20
C ARG A 70 6.61 16.57 -18.01
N GLY A 71 5.57 15.81 -17.72
CA GLY A 71 5.24 14.56 -18.42
C GLY A 71 4.47 13.55 -17.55
N PRO A 72 4.25 12.33 -18.08
CA PRO A 72 3.59 11.26 -17.33
C PRO A 72 4.33 10.94 -16.03
N LEU A 73 3.57 10.71 -14.96
CA LEU A 73 4.09 10.38 -13.63
C LEU A 73 3.79 8.92 -13.27
N VAL A 74 4.79 8.20 -12.79
CA VAL A 74 4.64 6.87 -12.19
C VAL A 74 4.91 6.98 -10.69
N LEU A 75 3.96 6.53 -9.87
CA LEU A 75 4.10 6.47 -8.41
C LEU A 75 4.37 5.04 -7.95
N SER A 76 5.39 4.87 -7.12
CA SER A 76 5.73 3.60 -6.48
C SER A 76 5.72 3.79 -4.97
N PHE A 77 4.97 2.94 -4.27
CA PHE A 77 4.91 2.95 -2.82
C PHE A 77 5.88 1.90 -2.28
N TYR A 78 6.90 2.35 -1.56
CA TYR A 78 7.85 1.46 -0.89
C TYR A 78 7.54 1.41 0.60
N ARG A 79 7.34 0.19 1.13
CA ARG A 79 7.20 -0.05 2.57
C ARG A 79 8.39 -0.85 3.06
N GLY A 80 9.32 -0.19 3.74
CA GLY A 80 10.54 -0.80 4.27
C GLY A 80 11.41 0.24 4.96
N LYS A 81 12.59 -0.20 5.40
CA LYS A 81 13.65 0.74 5.81
C LYS A 81 14.39 1.20 4.56
N TRP A 82 14.67 2.50 4.50
CA TRP A 82 15.59 3.08 3.53
C TRP A 82 17.04 2.76 3.92
#